data_AF-A0A0A8ZQ97-F1
#
_entry.id   AF-A0A0A8ZQ97-F1
#
_cell.length_a   1.000
_cell.length_b   1.000
_cell.length_c   1.000
_cell.angle_alpha   90.00
_cell.angle_beta   90.00
_cell.angle_gamma   90.00
#
_symmetry.space_group_name_H-M   'P 1'
#
loop_
_entity.id
_entity.type
_entity.pdbx_description
1 polymer ?
#
loop_
_entity_poly.entity_id
_entity_poly.type
_entity_poly.pdbx_seq_one_letter_code
_entity_poly.pdbx_strand_id
1 'polypeptide(L)'
;MTIEWDAAYPNCILQSLSSGCSDHAPLSLLTDTSFQGKRRFRFENIWPKYPGYLETIQGAWQCTLSDADPLRCLDWFLRNTAKAF
;
A
#
# COMPACT_ATOMS: atom_id res chain seq x y z
N MET A 1 -24.52 -12.74 0.54
CA MET A 1 -23.10 -12.92 0.91
C MET A 1 -23.09 -13.41 2.35
N THR A 2 -22.50 -14.57 2.64
CA THR A 2 -22.52 -15.16 3.99
C THR A 2 -21.37 -14.58 4.81
N ILE A 3 -21.62 -14.27 6.09
CA ILE A 3 -20.64 -13.69 7.02
C ILE A 3 -19.35 -14.53 7.11
N GLU A 4 -19.48 -15.85 6.98
CA GLU A 4 -18.36 -16.79 6.99
C GLU A 4 -17.44 -16.65 5.76
N TRP A 5 -17.99 -16.37 4.58
CA TRP A 5 -17.21 -16.14 3.37
C TRP A 5 -16.39 -14.85 3.46
N ASP A 6 -17.02 -13.75 3.92
CA ASP A 6 -16.36 -12.46 4.06
C ASP A 6 -15.23 -12.51 5.11
N ALA A 7 -15.41 -13.30 6.17
CA ALA A 7 -14.37 -13.54 7.17
C ALA A 7 -13.20 -14.38 6.62
N ALA A 8 -13.48 -15.38 5.78
CA ALA A 8 -12.45 -16.25 5.21
C ALA A 8 -11.67 -15.58 4.06
N TYR A 9 -12.31 -14.68 3.29
CA TYR A 9 -11.72 -14.04 2.11
C TYR A 9 -11.93 -12.52 2.10
N PRO A 10 -11.33 -11.78 3.03
CA PRO A 10 -11.57 -10.34 3.23
C PRO A 10 -11.11 -9.45 2.07
N ASN A 11 -10.25 -9.97 1.19
CA ASN A 11 -9.77 -9.27 -0.01
C ASN A 11 -10.49 -9.71 -1.29
N CYS A 12 -11.57 -10.49 -1.14
CA CYS A 12 -12.38 -10.96 -2.25
C CYS A 12 -13.78 -10.34 -2.18
N ILE A 13 -14.32 -9.91 -3.32
CA ILE A 13 -15.71 -9.46 -3.43
C ILE A 13 -16.44 -10.46 -4.33
N LEU A 14 -17.47 -11.11 -3.79
CA LEU A 14 -18.34 -12.02 -4.52
C LEU A 14 -19.71 -11.38 -4.74
N GLN A 15 -20.04 -11.00 -5.98
CA GLN A 15 -21.31 -10.36 -6.32
C GLN A 15 -22.08 -11.15 -7.36
N SER A 16 -23.41 -11.13 -7.27
CA SER A 16 -24.28 -11.63 -8.33
C SER A 16 -24.43 -10.56 -9.40
N LEU A 17 -24.22 -10.93 -10.66
CA LEU A 17 -24.56 -10.09 -11.80
C LEU A 17 -26.07 -10.17 -12.09
N SER A 18 -26.58 -9.20 -12.85
CA SER A 18 -27.98 -9.19 -13.29
C SER A 18 -28.30 -10.48 -14.04
N SER A 19 -29.37 -11.18 -13.63
CA SER A 19 -29.94 -12.28 -14.40
C SER A 19 -30.47 -11.71 -15.73
N GLY A 20 -29.94 -12.20 -16.84
CA GLY A 20 -30.47 -11.89 -18.17
C GLY A 20 -31.75 -12.69 -18.44
N CYS A 21 -31.85 -13.31 -19.60
CA CYS A 21 -33.00 -14.16 -19.97
C CYS A 21 -32.93 -15.59 -19.37
N SER A 22 -32.06 -15.84 -18.38
CA SER A 22 -31.92 -17.14 -17.71
C SER A 22 -32.34 -17.01 -16.25
N ASP A 23 -32.90 -18.10 -15.73
CA ASP A 23 -33.14 -18.37 -14.31
C ASP A 23 -31.85 -18.46 -13.47
N HIS A 24 -30.68 -18.46 -14.11
CA HIS A 24 -29.38 -18.36 -13.46
C HIS A 24 -28.79 -16.95 -13.53
N ALA A 25 -28.24 -16.50 -12.39
CA ALA A 25 -27.45 -15.26 -12.31
C ALA A 25 -25.95 -15.59 -12.26
N PRO A 26 -25.12 -15.05 -13.17
CA PRO A 26 -23.67 -15.26 -13.12
C PRO A 26 -23.07 -14.63 -11.85
N LEU A 27 -22.08 -15.29 -11.24
CA LEU A 27 -21.32 -14.75 -10.11
C LEU A 27 -20.02 -14.10 -10.60
N SER A 28 -19.74 -12.89 -10.13
CA SER A 28 -18.46 -12.19 -10.31
C SER A 28 -17.66 -12.26 -9.02
N LEU A 29 -16.45 -12.81 -9.10
CA LEU A 29 -15.49 -12.87 -8.01
C LEU A 29 -14.29 -11.99 -8.33
N LEU A 30 -14.10 -10.94 -7.55
CA LEU A 30 -12.88 -10.14 -7.56
C LEU A 30 -11.97 -10.66 -6.44
N THR A 31 -10.70 -10.94 -6.71
CA THR A 31 -9.78 -11.64 -5.78
C THR A 31 -8.65 -10.79 -5.22
N ASP A 32 -8.44 -9.58 -5.74
CA ASP A 32 -7.45 -8.62 -5.25
C ASP A 32 -8.08 -7.24 -5.10
N THR A 33 -9.11 -7.16 -4.24
CA THR A 33 -9.75 -5.88 -3.93
C THR A 33 -9.03 -5.14 -2.81
N SER A 34 -7.87 -5.64 -2.39
CA SER A 34 -7.03 -4.96 -1.44
C SER A 34 -6.43 -3.73 -2.12
N PHE A 35 -7.06 -2.57 -1.94
CA PHE A 35 -6.39 -1.30 -2.27
C PHE A 35 -5.31 -1.07 -1.22
N GLN A 36 -4.20 -1.81 -1.33
CA GLN A 36 -2.96 -1.45 -0.67
C GLN A 36 -2.35 -0.29 -1.45
N GLY A 37 -2.95 0.89 -1.31
CA GLY A 37 -2.33 2.11 -1.79
C GLY A 37 -0.90 2.13 -1.27
N LYS A 38 0.10 2.05 -2.17
CA LYS A 38 1.51 2.04 -1.79
C LYS A 38 1.70 3.15 -0.77
N ARG A 39 2.15 2.80 0.45
CA ARG A 39 2.39 3.81 1.49
C ARG A 39 3.30 4.86 0.89
N ARG A 40 2.76 6.06 0.71
CA ARG A 40 3.52 7.20 0.22
C ARG A 40 4.31 7.72 1.39
N PHE A 41 5.55 8.11 1.14
CA PHE A 41 6.28 8.89 2.12
C PHE A 41 5.47 10.15 2.45
N ARG A 42 5.20 10.37 3.74
CA ARG A 42 4.61 11.59 4.25
C ARG A 42 5.46 12.04 5.42
N PHE A 43 6.00 13.25 5.29
CA PHE A 43 6.64 13.89 6.40
C PHE A 43 5.58 14.37 7.39
N GLU A 44 5.66 13.96 8.64
CA GLU A 44 4.77 14.47 9.68
C GLU A 44 5.43 15.63 10.42
N ASN A 45 4.69 16.73 10.59
CA ASN A 45 5.20 17.94 11.27
C ASN A 45 5.58 17.70 12.75
N ILE A 46 5.19 16.56 13.32
CA ILE A 46 5.57 16.18 14.68
C ILE A 46 6.99 15.59 14.74
N TRP A 47 7.54 15.09 13.64
CA TRP A 47 8.83 14.40 13.61
C TRP A 47 9.99 15.22 14.19
N PRO A 48 10.19 16.51 13.85
CA PRO A 48 11.26 17.32 14.44
C PRO A 48 11.18 17.50 15.96
N LYS A 49 10.05 17.16 16.58
CA LYS A 49 9.88 17.24 18.05
C LYS A 49 10.42 16.01 18.77
N TYR A 50 10.70 14.91 18.07
CA TYR A 50 11.24 13.71 18.68
C TYR A 50 12.78 13.74 18.70
N PRO A 51 13.42 13.42 19.85
CA PRO A 51 14.86 13.21 19.89
C PRO A 51 15.27 12.10 18.93
N GLY A 52 16.41 12.24 18.24
CA GLY A 52 16.90 11.23 17.31
C GLY A 52 16.32 11.33 15.90
N TYR A 53 15.36 12.24 15.65
CA TYR A 53 14.72 12.39 14.33
C TYR A 53 15.73 12.64 13.20
N LEU A 54 16.69 13.53 13.44
CA LEU A 54 17.65 13.93 12.42
C LEU A 54 18.59 12.77 12.09
N GLU A 55 19.03 12.06 13.11
CA GLU A 55 19.87 10.87 13.04
C GLU A 55 19.18 9.75 12.25
N THR A 56 17.88 9.53 12.50
CA THR A 56 17.06 8.58 11.74
C THR A 56 16.98 8.95 10.26
N ILE A 57 16.76 10.23 9.94
CA ILE A 57 16.76 10.68 8.53
C ILE A 57 18.14 10.50 7.90
N GLN A 58 19.21 10.92 8.57
CA GLN A 58 20.57 10.81 8.06
C GLN A 58 20.98 9.35 7.80
N GLY A 59 20.60 8.44 8.69
CA GLY A 59 20.80 7.00 8.50
C GLY A 59 20.00 6.44 7.32
N ALA A 60 18.75 6.88 7.16
CA ALA A 60 17.91 6.46 6.04
C ALA A 60 18.37 7.04 4.68
N TRP A 61 19.00 8.21 4.67
CA TRP A 61 19.44 8.94 3.47
C TRP A 61 20.83 8.51 2.98
N GLN A 62 21.12 7.22 3.05
CA GLN A 62 22.32 6.64 2.47
C GLN A 62 21.95 5.96 1.15
N CYS A 63 22.19 6.65 0.03
CA CYS A 63 21.94 6.08 -1.29
C CYS A 63 23.06 5.11 -1.65
N THR A 64 22.73 3.84 -1.78
CA THR A 64 23.67 2.79 -2.21
C THR A 64 23.52 2.44 -3.69
N LEU A 65 22.69 3.18 -4.43
CA LEU A 65 22.47 2.94 -5.86
C LEU A 65 23.65 3.55 -6.66
N SER A 66 24.38 2.71 -7.40
CA SER A 66 25.36 3.16 -8.40
C SER A 66 24.65 3.54 -9.71
N ASP A 67 25.08 4.63 -10.36
CA ASP A 67 24.55 5.11 -11.65
C ASP A 67 23.03 5.35 -11.71
N ALA A 68 22.40 5.63 -10.57
CA ALA A 68 20.99 6.01 -10.54
C ALA A 68 20.80 7.49 -10.88
N ASP A 69 19.75 7.77 -11.66
CA ASP A 69 19.32 9.15 -11.90
C ASP A 69 18.83 9.81 -10.60
N PRO A 70 18.83 11.15 -10.53
CA PRO A 70 18.44 11.87 -9.31
C PRO A 70 17.05 11.53 -8.77
N LEU A 71 16.08 11.18 -9.63
CA LEU A 71 14.72 10.85 -9.19
C LEU A 71 14.67 9.47 -8.54
N ARG A 72 15.46 8.51 -9.02
CA ARG A 72 15.60 7.20 -8.37
C ARG A 72 16.31 7.30 -7.02
N CYS A 73 17.34 8.14 -6.92
CA CYS A 73 17.96 8.44 -5.62
C CYS A 73 16.95 9.06 -4.65
N LEU A 74 16.11 10.00 -5.11
CA LEU A 74 15.06 10.60 -4.31
C LEU A 74 14.00 9.57 -3.87
N ASP A 75 13.47 8.75 -4.78
CA ASP A 75 12.52 7.68 -4.44
C ASP A 75 13.13 6.72 -3.40
N TRP A 76 14.43 6.40 -3.54
CA TRP A 76 15.14 5.60 -2.55
C TRP A 76 15.14 6.26 -1.17
N PHE A 77 15.55 7.54 -1.06
CA PHE A 77 15.54 8.27 0.20
C PHE A 77 14.16 8.30 0.86
N LEU A 78 13.12 8.68 0.10
CA LEU A 78 11.77 8.81 0.62
C LEU A 78 11.23 7.47 1.12
N ARG A 79 11.48 6.37 0.39
CA ARG A 79 11.07 5.02 0.82
C ARG A 79 11.83 4.54 2.03
N ASN A 80 13.13 4.82 2.10
CA ASN A 80 13.94 4.36 3.21
C ASN A 80 13.59 5.13 4.48
N THR A 81 13.34 6.45 4.39
CA THR A 81 12.81 7.23 5.52
C THR A 81 11.44 6.73 5.94
N ALA A 82 10.53 6.41 5.01
CA ALA A 82 9.21 5.86 5.35
C ALA A 82 9.25 4.50 6.08
N LYS A 83 10.37 3.77 6.02
CA LYS A 83 10.57 2.51 6.76
C LYS A 83 11.22 2.72 8.13
N ALA A 84 11.92 3.83 8.32
CA ALA A 84 12.66 4.13 9.53
C ALA A 84 11.78 4.75 10.64
N PHE A 85 10.57 5.18 10.29
CA PHE A 85 9.49 5.62 11.18
C PHE A 85 8.31 4.65 11.08
#